data_AF-A0A2T0RNZ5-F1
#
_entry.id   AF-A0A2T0RNZ5-F1
#
_cell.length_a   1.000
_cell.length_b   1.000
_cell.length_c   1.000
_cell.angle_alpha   90.00
_cell.angle_beta   90.00
_cell.angle_gamma   90.00
#
_symmetry.space_group_name_H-M   'P 1'
#
loop_
_entity.id
_entity.type
_entity.pdbx_description
1 polymer ?
#
loop_
_entity_poly.entity_id
_entity_poly.type
_entity_poly.pdbx_seq_one_letter_code
_entity_poly.pdbx_strand_id
1 'polypeptide(L)'
;MQKLSPETLTAIGRMTVAATDLEHLLAWIGAERAGGDAAAVFGRPGEPLRAARGSAQSAAPARRGELIAHVEGAATHLAQGQAALRAMWREGTRRDPALFDEITDRLTRCRANLAELVAAETVVR
;
A
#
# COMPACT_ATOMS: atom_id res chain seq x y z
N MET A 1 -6.67 -23.42 -18.52
CA MET A 1 -6.91 -22.22 -17.70
C MET A 1 -7.94 -22.58 -16.63
N GLN A 2 -7.54 -22.72 -15.37
CA GLN A 2 -8.48 -23.10 -14.29
C GLN A 2 -9.37 -21.89 -13.94
N LYS A 3 -10.67 -22.12 -13.82
CA LYS A 3 -11.66 -21.08 -13.55
C LYS A 3 -11.67 -20.74 -12.05
N LEU A 4 -11.53 -19.46 -11.72
CA LEU A 4 -11.67 -18.98 -10.33
C LEU A 4 -13.15 -18.91 -9.95
N SER A 5 -13.44 -19.11 -8.65
CA SER A 5 -14.80 -18.89 -8.15
C SER A 5 -15.14 -17.39 -8.18
N PRO A 6 -16.42 -17.02 -8.35
CA PRO A 6 -16.86 -15.62 -8.27
C PRO A 6 -16.44 -14.91 -6.97
N GLU A 7 -16.44 -15.63 -5.85
CA GLU A 7 -16.07 -15.12 -4.53
C GLU A 7 -14.57 -14.79 -4.49
N THR A 8 -13.75 -15.67 -5.05
CA THR A 8 -12.29 -15.47 -5.15
C THR A 8 -11.96 -14.25 -6.01
N LEU A 9 -12.63 -14.11 -7.16
CA LEU A 9 -12.48 -12.94 -8.03
C LEU A 9 -12.88 -11.64 -7.32
N THR A 10 -13.98 -11.68 -6.55
CA THR A 10 -14.45 -10.53 -5.78
C THR A 10 -13.45 -10.13 -4.69
N ALA A 11 -12.92 -11.10 -3.96
CA ALA A 11 -11.91 -10.88 -2.92
C ALA A 11 -10.62 -10.26 -3.50
N ILE A 12 -10.17 -10.75 -4.66
CA ILE A 12 -9.03 -10.16 -5.40
C ILE A 12 -9.32 -8.72 -5.82
N GLY A 13 -10.52 -8.44 -6.32
CA GLY A 13 -10.94 -7.09 -6.70
C GLY A 13 -10.85 -6.11 -5.52
N ARG A 14 -11.39 -6.49 -4.37
CA ARG A 14 -11.31 -5.68 -3.13
C ARG A 14 -9.87 -5.44 -2.68
N MET A 15 -9.05 -6.50 -2.67
CA MET A 15 -7.64 -6.38 -2.32
C MET A 15 -6.88 -5.44 -3.26
N THR A 16 -7.16 -5.51 -4.56
CA THR A 16 -6.53 -4.66 -5.57
C THR A 16 -6.89 -3.19 -5.37
N VAL A 17 -8.16 -2.90 -5.06
CA VAL A 17 -8.58 -1.53 -4.71
C VAL A 17 -7.87 -1.05 -3.45
N ALA A 18 -7.83 -1.84 -2.37
CA ALA A 18 -7.15 -1.46 -1.14
C ALA A 18 -5.65 -1.22 -1.33
N ALA A 19 -4.99 -2.02 -2.17
CA ALA A 19 -3.58 -1.83 -2.53
C ALA A 19 -3.40 -0.50 -3.31
N THR A 20 -4.26 -0.24 -4.29
CA THR A 20 -4.27 0.99 -5.10
C THR A 20 -4.44 2.22 -4.22
N ASP A 21 -5.39 2.19 -3.29
CA ASP A 21 -5.65 3.29 -2.35
C ASP A 21 -4.48 3.57 -1.41
N LEU A 22 -3.73 2.53 -1.00
CA LEU A 22 -2.52 2.66 -0.20
C LEU A 22 -1.37 3.22 -1.05
N GLU A 23 -1.16 2.72 -2.26
CA GLU A 23 -0.15 3.25 -3.20
C GLU A 23 -0.43 4.72 -3.54
N HIS A 24 -1.70 5.12 -3.70
CA HIS A 24 -2.06 6.51 -3.94
C HIS A 24 -1.70 7.42 -2.75
N LEU A 25 -1.93 6.98 -1.51
CA LEU A 25 -1.51 7.72 -0.32
C LEU A 25 0.03 7.84 -0.24
N LEU A 26 0.76 6.77 -0.53
CA LEU A 26 2.22 6.80 -0.59
C LEU A 26 2.73 7.79 -1.64
N ALA A 27 2.05 7.88 -2.79
CA ALA A 27 2.38 8.83 -3.83
C ALA A 27 2.23 10.28 -3.34
N TRP A 28 1.15 10.58 -2.61
CA TRP A 28 0.95 11.89 -1.96
C TRP A 28 2.06 12.24 -0.96
N ILE A 29 2.41 11.29 -0.08
CA ILE A 29 3.50 11.47 0.91
C ILE A 29 4.82 11.76 0.21
N GLY A 30 5.09 11.09 -0.91
CA GLY A 30 6.27 11.34 -1.74
C GLY A 30 6.24 12.67 -2.49
N ALA A 31 5.07 13.07 -2.99
CA ALA A 31 4.88 14.25 -3.82
C ALA A 31 5.03 15.57 -3.05
N GLU A 32 4.72 15.60 -1.75
CA GLU A 32 4.95 16.76 -0.88
C GLU A 32 6.40 17.28 -0.93
N ARG A 33 7.37 16.41 -1.29
CA ARG A 33 8.79 16.79 -1.42
C ARG A 33 9.33 16.80 -2.84
N ALA A 34 8.55 16.39 -3.85
CA ALA A 34 8.98 16.31 -5.24
C ALA A 34 8.44 17.44 -6.14
N GLY A 35 7.87 18.50 -5.55
CA GLY A 35 7.29 19.60 -6.32
C GLY A 35 5.85 19.35 -6.80
N GLY A 36 5.12 18.43 -6.16
CA GLY A 36 3.66 18.51 -6.08
C GLY A 36 2.81 17.64 -7.02
N ASP A 37 3.38 16.74 -7.82
CA ASP A 37 2.57 15.88 -8.69
C ASP A 37 2.47 14.43 -8.19
N ALA A 38 1.49 14.19 -7.31
CA ALA A 38 1.16 12.85 -6.83
C ALA A 38 0.66 11.92 -7.94
N ALA A 39 0.04 12.46 -9.00
CA ALA A 39 -0.46 11.66 -10.11
C ALA A 39 0.70 11.11 -10.97
N ALA A 40 1.72 11.94 -11.25
CA ALA A 40 2.92 11.50 -11.95
C ALA A 40 3.70 10.43 -11.15
N VAL A 41 3.77 10.58 -9.83
CA VAL A 41 4.37 9.55 -8.94
C VAL A 41 3.55 8.26 -8.97
N PHE A 42 2.23 8.35 -8.84
CA PHE A 42 1.33 7.20 -8.85
C PHE A 42 1.34 6.43 -10.17
N GLY A 43 1.48 7.12 -11.30
CA GLY A 43 1.52 6.50 -12.62
C GLY A 43 2.75 5.63 -12.91
N ARG A 44 3.77 5.63 -12.03
CA ARG A 44 5.02 4.89 -12.23
C ARG A 44 5.08 3.68 -11.29
N PRO A 45 5.24 2.44 -11.81
CA PRO A 45 5.32 1.25 -10.97
C PRO A 45 6.43 1.35 -9.90
N GLY A 46 6.06 1.09 -8.64
CA GLY A 46 6.99 1.10 -7.49
C GLY A 46 7.46 2.50 -7.04
N GLU A 47 7.15 3.53 -7.80
CA GLU A 47 7.54 4.91 -7.50
C GLU A 47 6.87 5.48 -6.24
N PRO A 48 5.57 5.23 -5.96
CA PRO A 48 4.94 5.72 -4.74
C PRO A 48 5.69 5.34 -3.47
N LEU A 49 6.07 4.07 -3.36
CA LEU A 49 6.79 3.57 -2.19
C LEU A 49 8.21 4.15 -2.10
N ARG A 50 8.91 4.27 -3.25
CA ARG A 50 10.25 4.88 -3.31
C ARG A 50 10.19 6.35 -2.86
N ALA A 51 9.23 7.10 -3.37
CA ALA A 51 9.04 8.51 -3.04
C ALA A 51 8.64 8.69 -1.57
N ALA A 52 7.71 7.89 -1.06
CA ALA A 52 7.30 7.90 0.34
C ALA A 52 8.48 7.61 1.29
N ARG A 53 9.34 6.64 0.97
CA ARG A 53 10.57 6.36 1.75
C ARG A 53 11.51 7.57 1.79
N GLY A 54 11.75 8.20 0.65
CA GLY A 54 12.56 9.42 0.58
C GLY A 54 11.99 10.55 1.43
N SER A 55 10.66 10.72 1.38
CA SER A 55 9.97 11.70 2.22
C SER A 55 10.09 11.34 3.72
N ALA A 56 9.87 10.08 4.09
CA ALA A 56 9.95 9.65 5.49
C ALA A 56 11.33 9.96 6.12
N GLN A 57 12.42 9.81 5.38
CA GLN A 57 13.77 10.14 5.86
C GLN A 57 13.95 11.63 6.19
N SER A 58 13.29 12.50 5.43
CA SER A 58 13.37 13.95 5.60
C SER A 58 12.38 14.51 6.63
N ALA A 59 11.52 13.67 7.22
CA ALA A 59 10.59 14.07 8.26
C ALA A 59 11.30 14.62 9.51
N ALA A 60 10.55 15.39 10.30
CA ALA A 60 11.04 15.96 11.56
C ALA A 60 11.52 14.84 12.51
N PRO A 61 12.62 15.05 13.26
CA PRO A 61 13.22 14.00 14.09
C PRO A 61 12.24 13.29 15.03
N ALA A 62 11.28 14.03 15.61
CA ALA A 62 10.29 13.51 16.54
C ALA A 62 9.34 12.45 15.94
N ARG A 63 9.16 12.43 14.61
CA ARG A 63 8.18 11.57 13.92
C ARG A 63 8.80 10.68 12.83
N ARG A 64 10.06 10.93 12.47
CA ARG A 64 10.79 10.19 11.43
C ARG A 64 10.72 8.67 11.62
N GLY A 65 11.01 8.18 12.82
CA GLY A 65 11.02 6.74 13.09
C GLY A 65 9.67 6.08 12.87
N GLU A 66 8.60 6.72 13.35
CA GLU A 66 7.22 6.26 13.20
C GLU A 66 6.80 6.25 11.73
N LEU A 67 7.04 7.34 10.99
CA LEU A 67 6.69 7.43 9.58
C LEU A 67 7.44 6.40 8.73
N ILE A 68 8.74 6.18 8.98
CA ILE A 68 9.51 5.12 8.32
C ILE A 68 8.88 3.76 8.59
N ALA A 69 8.54 3.45 9.85
CA ALA A 69 7.96 2.16 10.22
C ALA A 69 6.63 1.90 9.49
N HIS A 70 5.76 2.90 9.38
CA HIS A 70 4.50 2.77 8.65
C HIS A 70 4.69 2.61 7.14
N VAL A 71 5.64 3.33 6.53
CA VAL A 71 5.97 3.18 5.10
C VAL A 71 6.53 1.78 4.80
N GLU A 72 7.38 1.24 5.67
CA GLU A 72 7.90 -0.14 5.51
C GLU A 72 6.83 -1.21 5.79
N GLY A 73 5.90 -0.94 6.71
CA GLY A 73 4.71 -1.77 6.90
C GLY A 73 3.85 -1.84 5.64
N ALA A 74 3.62 -0.69 4.98
CA ALA A 74 2.93 -0.62 3.71
C ALA A 74 3.63 -1.44 2.62
N ALA A 75 4.96 -1.33 2.51
CA ALA A 75 5.77 -2.13 1.59
C ALA A 75 5.54 -3.64 1.79
N THR A 76 5.53 -4.08 3.05
CA THR A 76 5.34 -5.49 3.42
C THR A 76 3.98 -5.99 2.98
N HIS A 77 2.91 -5.24 3.25
CA HIS A 77 1.55 -5.66 2.89
C HIS A 77 1.31 -5.65 1.37
N LEU A 78 1.86 -4.66 0.64
CA LEU A 78 1.81 -4.63 -0.82
C LEU A 78 2.54 -5.84 -1.43
N ALA A 79 3.73 -6.16 -0.91
CA ALA A 79 4.49 -7.33 -1.35
C ALA A 79 3.74 -8.65 -1.08
N GLN A 80 3.06 -8.77 0.06
CA GLN A 80 2.20 -9.91 0.38
C GLN A 80 1.04 -10.07 -0.62
N GLY A 81 0.35 -8.98 -0.96
CA GLY A 81 -0.72 -8.99 -1.96
C GLY A 81 -0.22 -9.41 -3.34
N GLN A 82 0.91 -8.86 -3.79
CA GLN A 82 1.54 -9.25 -5.06
C GLN A 82 1.97 -10.73 -5.06
N ALA A 83 2.55 -11.21 -3.96
CA ALA A 83 2.96 -12.59 -3.82
C ALA A 83 1.75 -13.54 -3.87
N ALA A 84 0.66 -13.21 -3.17
CA ALA A 84 -0.58 -13.99 -3.20
C ALA A 84 -1.15 -14.08 -4.62
N LEU A 85 -1.24 -12.96 -5.35
CA LEU A 85 -1.70 -12.95 -6.75
C LEU A 85 -0.82 -13.80 -7.67
N ARG A 86 0.51 -13.69 -7.54
CA ARG A 86 1.44 -14.50 -8.35
C ARG A 86 1.31 -15.99 -8.04
N ALA A 87 1.10 -16.34 -6.78
CA ALA A 87 1.00 -17.72 -6.33
C ALA A 87 -0.26 -18.42 -6.87
N MET A 88 -1.35 -17.69 -7.14
CA MET A 88 -2.57 -18.26 -7.72
C MET A 88 -2.36 -19.03 -9.03
N TRP A 89 -1.37 -18.59 -9.82
CA TRP A 89 -1.04 -19.17 -11.12
C TRP A 89 -0.19 -20.43 -11.02
N ARG A 90 0.29 -20.79 -9.83
CA ARG A 90 1.03 -22.03 -9.57
C ARG A 90 0.07 -23.15 -9.22
N GLU A 91 0.35 -24.34 -9.72
CA GLU A 91 -0.40 -25.55 -9.38
C GLU A 91 -0.28 -25.87 -7.88
N GLY A 92 -1.35 -26.39 -7.28
CA GLY A 92 -1.37 -26.79 -5.86
C GLY A 92 -1.51 -25.65 -4.84
N THR A 93 -1.63 -24.40 -5.28
CA THR A 93 -1.69 -23.24 -4.37
C THR A 93 -3.11 -22.97 -3.87
N ARG A 94 -3.23 -22.56 -2.59
CA ARG A 94 -4.49 -22.15 -1.97
C ARG A 94 -5.07 -20.92 -2.66
N ARG A 95 -6.31 -21.03 -3.16
CA ARG A 95 -7.07 -19.96 -3.85
C ARG A 95 -8.28 -19.54 -3.01
N ASP A 96 -8.08 -19.46 -1.71
CA ASP A 96 -9.13 -19.20 -0.74
C ASP A 96 -9.43 -17.69 -0.70
N PRO A 97 -10.68 -17.25 -0.92
CA PRO A 97 -11.06 -15.83 -0.79
C PRO A 97 -10.66 -15.23 0.56
N ALA A 98 -10.65 -16.02 1.65
CA ALA A 98 -10.30 -15.54 2.98
C ALA A 98 -8.87 -14.98 3.07
N LEU A 99 -7.94 -15.52 2.27
CA LEU A 99 -6.56 -15.00 2.20
C LEU A 99 -6.53 -13.58 1.63
N PHE A 100 -7.26 -13.34 0.55
CA PHE A 100 -7.31 -12.01 -0.08
C PHE A 100 -8.05 -11.00 0.80
N ASP A 101 -9.10 -11.43 1.50
CA ASP A 101 -9.80 -10.59 2.47
C ASP A 101 -8.89 -10.21 3.65
N GLU A 102 -8.11 -11.15 4.19
CA GLU A 102 -7.14 -10.86 5.25
C GLU A 102 -6.07 -9.85 4.80
N ILE A 103 -5.57 -9.97 3.56
CA ILE A 103 -4.61 -9.01 3.00
C ILE A 103 -5.29 -7.64 2.81
N THR A 104 -6.53 -7.61 2.32
CA THR A 104 -7.34 -6.39 2.14
C THR A 104 -7.47 -5.62 3.46
N ASP A 105 -7.76 -6.33 4.54
CA ASP A 105 -7.88 -5.78 5.89
C ASP A 105 -6.56 -5.16 6.39
N ARG A 106 -5.43 -5.84 6.15
CA ARG A 106 -4.10 -5.34 6.49
C ARG A 106 -3.76 -4.06 5.71
N LEU A 107 -4.03 -4.05 4.40
CA LEU A 107 -3.81 -2.88 3.53
C LEU A 107 -4.66 -1.70 3.99
N THR A 108 -5.95 -1.93 4.28
CA THR A 108 -6.89 -0.89 4.72
C THR A 108 -6.48 -0.28 6.06
N ARG A 109 -6.14 -1.11 7.05
CA ARG A 109 -5.65 -0.61 8.36
C ARG A 109 -4.34 0.15 8.21
N CYS A 110 -3.41 -0.35 7.39
CA CYS A 110 -2.14 0.33 7.13
C CYS A 110 -2.36 1.71 6.52
N ARG A 111 -3.27 1.83 5.54
CA ARG A 111 -3.67 3.10 4.93
C ARG A 111 -4.26 4.05 5.98
N ALA A 112 -5.20 3.58 6.80
CA ALA A 112 -5.84 4.41 7.82
C ALA A 112 -4.82 4.99 8.81
N ASN A 113 -3.98 4.13 9.40
CA ASN A 113 -2.94 4.55 10.34
C ASN A 113 -1.96 5.55 9.71
N LEU A 114 -1.55 5.30 8.46
CA LEU A 114 -0.63 6.19 7.74
C LEU A 114 -1.29 7.54 7.43
N ALA A 115 -2.56 7.56 7.06
CA ALA A 115 -3.31 8.79 6.80
C ALA A 115 -3.46 9.65 8.06
N GLU A 116 -3.78 9.02 9.20
CA GLU A 116 -3.85 9.69 10.51
C GLU A 116 -2.50 10.31 10.91
N LEU A 117 -1.42 9.55 10.71
CA LEU A 117 -0.07 10.01 11.01
C LEU A 117 0.31 11.26 10.21
N VAL A 118 -0.01 11.26 8.90
CA VAL A 118 0.28 12.38 7.99
C VAL A 118 -0.61 13.59 8.30
N ALA A 119 -1.90 13.37 8.56
CA ALA A 119 -2.81 14.46 8.94
C ALA A 119 -2.37 15.17 10.24
N ALA A 120 -1.82 14.41 11.20
CA ALA A 120 -1.26 14.97 12.42
C ALA A 120 0.03 15.80 12.17
N GLU A 121 0.76 15.58 11.07
CA GLU A 121 1.94 16.39 10.72
C GLU A 121 1.54 17.77 10.16
N THR A 122 0.46 17.83 9.36
CA THR A 122 -0.01 19.08 8.74
C THR A 122 -0.52 20.11 9.75
N VAL A 123 -1.02 19.67 10.91
CA VAL A 123 -1.57 20.55 11.96
C VAL A 123 -0.48 21.21 12.83
N VAL A 124 0.74 20.67 12.83
CA VAL A 124 1.85 21.12 13.71
C VAL A 124 2.81 22.09 12.99
N ARG A 125 2.62 22.30 11.68
CA ARG A 125 3.39 23.28 10.87
C ARG A 125 2.70 24.64 10.85
#